data_AF-A0AAU7NVW0-F1
#
_entry.id   AF-A0AAU7NVW0-F1
#
_cell.length_a   1.000
_cell.length_b   1.000
_cell.length_c   1.000
_cell.angle_alpha   90.00
_cell.angle_beta   90.00
_cell.angle_gamma   90.00
#
_symmetry.space_group_name_H-M   'P 1'
#
loop_
_entity.id
_entity.type
_entity.pdbx_description
1 polymer ?
#
loop_
_entity_poly.entity_id
_entity_poly.type
_entity_poly.pdbx_seq_one_letter_code
_entity_poly.pdbx_strand_id
1 'polypeptide(L)'
;MLSGVFGLEQVVESGSLSFVVIDGSTIQEPGATETTYRLHIAIDLINLRLRQVEVSTDKVGESLDHYALASGDVVLIDRGYNQPKSLVPFIDRGGDIVLRYNAHSMNLYEDDGQGGMMKIDWEKRLQSLGKQTGAIPVYLCHDKKRIACTLHAVPLPAGKAAQARRKAKLRAQNKGRMAREKTLVLSEWVLILTSVPVELLDTKTAAALYRVRWQVELVIKRMKSLLAIDQLRARKDSALAELYLHGKLLYAAVTEKIAQRCFARALTKLDGPRELTPWRLYKTIAEDIKSGLNACFPRQKRFDRDYLRAVTERPRKRSLQCLPEPITELIQQCRILEVSRV
;
A
#
# COMPACT_ATOMS: atom_id res chain seq x y z
N MET A 1 6.67 17.67 -11.65
CA MET A 1 6.32 18.83 -10.78
C MET A 1 6.09 18.46 -9.31
N LEU A 2 5.43 17.35 -8.97
CA LEU A 2 5.25 16.96 -7.55
C LEU A 2 6.52 16.40 -6.88
N SER A 3 7.50 15.91 -7.65
CA SER A 3 8.78 15.35 -7.14
C SER A 3 9.53 16.31 -6.21
N GLY A 4 9.73 17.57 -6.63
CA GLY A 4 10.38 18.59 -5.81
C GLY A 4 9.56 19.03 -4.57
N VAL A 5 8.25 18.81 -4.55
CA VAL A 5 7.39 19.14 -3.39
C VAL A 5 7.54 18.09 -2.29
N PHE A 6 7.65 16.81 -2.65
CA PHE A 6 7.89 15.73 -1.70
C PHE A 6 9.38 15.57 -1.31
N GLY A 7 10.30 16.30 -1.96
CA GLY A 7 11.73 16.16 -1.72
C GLY A 7 12.32 14.85 -2.28
N LEU A 8 11.71 14.29 -3.33
CA LEU A 8 12.08 12.98 -3.90
C LEU A 8 13.46 12.96 -4.58
N GLU A 9 14.07 14.13 -4.73
CA GLU A 9 15.37 14.35 -5.36
C GLU A 9 16.53 14.24 -4.37
N GLN A 10 16.25 14.13 -3.05
CA GLN A 10 17.29 13.86 -2.06
C GLN A 10 17.68 12.39 -2.09
N VAL A 11 18.64 12.05 -2.96
CA VAL A 11 19.39 10.81 -2.85
C VAL A 11 20.23 10.90 -1.59
N VAL A 12 19.97 10.02 -0.61
CA VAL A 12 20.85 9.85 0.55
C VAL A 12 22.07 9.05 0.08
N GLU A 13 22.98 9.73 -0.60
CA GLU A 13 24.27 9.17 -1.02
C GLU A 13 25.25 9.28 0.14
N SER A 14 25.40 8.18 0.88
CA SER A 14 26.47 8.05 1.90
C SER A 14 26.91 6.60 2.08
N GLY A 15 27.21 5.86 1.01
CA GLY A 15 27.83 4.51 1.10
C GLY A 15 27.08 3.50 1.98
N SER A 16 25.81 3.76 2.29
CA SER A 16 24.99 3.09 3.29
C SER A 16 23.71 2.60 2.61
N LEU A 17 23.33 1.34 2.85
CA LEU A 17 22.09 0.76 2.35
C LEU A 17 20.89 1.65 2.67
N SER A 18 20.09 1.99 1.65
CA SER A 18 18.88 2.79 1.78
C SER A 18 17.66 1.89 1.79
N PHE A 19 17.00 1.75 2.94
CA PHE A 19 15.83 0.86 3.04
C PHE A 19 14.57 1.56 2.54
N VAL A 20 13.97 1.00 1.48
CA VAL A 20 12.74 1.52 0.86
C VAL A 20 11.63 0.50 1.07
N VAL A 21 10.46 0.93 1.52
CA VAL A 21 9.28 0.06 1.54
C VAL A 21 8.30 0.50 0.47
N ILE A 22 7.77 -0.46 -0.27
CA ILE A 22 6.82 -0.22 -1.34
C ILE A 22 5.51 -0.97 -1.07
N ASP A 23 4.39 -0.31 -1.36
CA ASP A 23 3.07 -0.94 -1.37
C ASP A 23 2.06 -0.18 -2.24
N GLY A 24 1.05 -0.91 -2.68
CA GLY A 24 -0.05 -0.41 -3.49
C GLY A 24 -1.34 -0.27 -2.68
N SER A 25 -2.23 0.62 -3.10
CA SER A 25 -3.58 0.66 -2.59
C SER A 25 -4.59 0.95 -3.69
N THR A 26 -5.72 0.27 -3.65
CA THR A 26 -6.81 0.51 -4.61
C THR A 26 -7.61 1.76 -4.23
N ILE A 27 -8.07 2.45 -5.26
CA ILE A 27 -9.00 3.57 -5.22
C ILE A 27 -10.18 3.22 -6.13
N GLN A 28 -11.40 3.43 -5.66
CA GLN A 28 -12.63 3.12 -6.37
C GLN A 28 -13.44 4.39 -6.62
N GLU A 29 -14.07 4.48 -7.79
CA GLU A 29 -15.07 5.50 -8.06
C GLU A 29 -16.42 5.20 -7.36
N PRO A 30 -17.35 6.16 -7.28
CA PRO A 30 -18.62 5.97 -6.60
C PRO A 30 -19.45 4.83 -7.22
N GLY A 31 -19.71 3.79 -6.44
CA GLY A 31 -20.52 2.64 -6.86
C GLY A 31 -19.75 1.57 -7.64
N ALA A 32 -18.43 1.70 -7.80
CA ALA A 32 -17.62 0.66 -8.40
C ALA A 32 -17.45 -0.53 -7.45
N THR A 33 -17.58 -1.73 -8.00
CA THR A 33 -17.26 -3.00 -7.33
C THR A 33 -15.81 -3.42 -7.54
N GLU A 34 -15.14 -2.84 -8.53
CA GLU A 34 -13.77 -3.17 -8.93
C GLU A 34 -12.81 -1.99 -8.73
N THR A 35 -11.51 -2.22 -8.98
CA THR A 35 -10.48 -1.18 -8.84
C THR A 35 -10.58 -0.20 -10.00
N THR A 36 -10.59 1.10 -9.69
CA THR A 36 -10.64 2.16 -10.71
C THR A 36 -9.25 2.76 -10.95
N TYR A 37 -8.55 3.07 -9.86
CA TYR A 37 -7.19 3.58 -9.85
C TYR A 37 -6.36 2.82 -8.80
N ARG A 38 -5.03 2.88 -8.95
CA ARG A 38 -4.07 2.35 -7.99
C ARG A 38 -3.16 3.46 -7.53
N LEU A 39 -3.01 3.55 -6.22
CA LEU A 39 -2.04 4.40 -5.53
C LEU A 39 -0.80 3.57 -5.28
N HIS A 40 0.34 3.99 -5.83
CA HIS A 40 1.66 3.38 -5.66
C HIS A 40 2.46 4.25 -4.71
N ILE A 41 2.96 3.68 -3.61
CA ILE A 41 3.69 4.43 -2.59
C ILE A 41 5.02 3.75 -2.30
N ALA A 42 6.08 4.55 -2.33
CA ALA A 42 7.38 4.21 -1.76
C ALA A 42 7.70 5.13 -0.59
N ILE A 43 8.20 4.55 0.50
CA ILE A 43 8.67 5.29 1.67
C ILE A 43 10.12 4.95 1.99
N ASP A 44 10.88 5.94 2.43
CA ASP A 44 12.10 5.73 3.19
C ASP A 44 11.70 5.09 4.53
N LEU A 45 12.23 3.89 4.80
CA LEU A 45 11.87 3.12 5.98
C LEU A 45 12.43 3.74 7.26
N ILE A 46 13.63 4.31 7.22
CA ILE A 46 14.29 4.84 8.41
C ILE A 46 13.63 6.15 8.83
N ASN A 47 13.44 7.05 7.87
CA ASN A 47 12.88 8.38 8.12
C ASN A 47 11.34 8.41 8.09
N LEU A 48 10.68 7.33 7.64
CA LEU A 48 9.23 7.25 7.43
C LEU A 48 8.66 8.35 6.54
N ARG A 49 9.46 8.78 5.56
CA ARG A 49 9.12 9.86 4.61
C ARG A 49 8.63 9.26 3.30
N LEU A 50 7.68 9.96 2.68
CA LEU A 50 7.25 9.64 1.32
C LEU A 50 8.42 9.87 0.35
N ARG A 51 8.85 8.81 -0.34
CA ARG A 51 9.86 8.85 -1.41
C ARG A 51 9.24 8.84 -2.80
N GLN A 52 8.05 8.28 -2.94
CA GLN A 52 7.29 8.41 -4.18
C GLN A 52 5.81 8.18 -3.90
N VAL A 53 4.97 8.95 -4.58
CA VAL A 53 3.55 8.70 -4.65
C VAL A 53 3.10 8.88 -6.09
N GLU A 54 2.48 7.85 -6.64
CA GLU A 54 1.95 7.87 -7.99
C GLU A 54 0.55 7.27 -8.01
N VAL A 55 -0.31 7.78 -8.91
CA VAL A 55 -1.62 7.19 -9.14
C VAL A 55 -1.70 6.77 -10.60
N SER A 56 -1.98 5.48 -10.81
CA SER A 56 -2.19 4.89 -12.13
C SER A 56 -3.64 4.42 -12.28
N THR A 57 -4.02 4.06 -13.50
CA THR A 57 -5.28 3.35 -13.75
C THR A 57 -5.16 1.87 -13.35
N ASP A 58 -6.29 1.17 -13.34
CA ASP A 58 -6.42 -0.28 -13.15
C ASP A 58 -5.65 -1.14 -14.16
N LYS A 59 -5.35 -0.60 -15.35
CA LYS A 59 -4.57 -1.26 -16.41
C LYS A 59 -3.10 -1.46 -16.05
N VAL A 60 -2.58 -0.64 -15.14
CA VAL A 60 -1.17 -0.67 -14.75
C VAL A 60 -1.01 -1.53 -13.50
N GLY A 61 -0.37 -2.68 -13.66
CA GLY A 61 -0.03 -3.61 -12.57
C GLY A 61 1.00 -3.04 -11.60
N GLU A 62 1.18 -3.68 -10.45
CA GLU A 62 2.31 -3.40 -9.56
C GLU A 62 3.62 -3.93 -10.18
N SER A 63 4.62 -3.06 -10.30
CA SER A 63 5.98 -3.37 -10.75
C SER A 63 6.98 -2.48 -10.01
N LEU A 64 8.22 -2.94 -9.86
CA LEU A 64 9.31 -2.09 -9.37
C LEU A 64 9.66 -0.98 -10.37
N ASP A 65 9.33 -1.15 -11.65
CA ASP A 65 9.65 -0.19 -12.72
C ASP A 65 8.95 1.16 -12.56
N HIS A 66 7.88 1.21 -11.75
CA HIS A 66 7.19 2.46 -11.44
C HIS A 66 8.01 3.36 -10.52
N TYR A 67 9.00 2.82 -9.81
CA TYR A 67 9.68 3.52 -8.74
C TYR A 67 11.08 3.98 -9.17
N ALA A 68 11.44 5.20 -8.79
CA ALA A 68 12.78 5.76 -8.98
C ALA A 68 13.77 5.16 -7.96
N LEU A 69 14.16 3.90 -8.22
CA LEU A 69 15.07 3.12 -7.38
C LEU A 69 16.49 3.16 -7.94
N ALA A 70 17.45 3.46 -7.05
CA ALA A 70 18.86 3.61 -7.35
C ALA A 70 19.67 2.39 -6.87
N SER A 71 20.94 2.33 -7.27
CA SER A 71 21.91 1.41 -6.68
C SER A 71 22.05 1.69 -5.18
N GLY A 72 22.17 0.65 -4.36
CA GLY A 72 22.23 0.75 -2.90
C GLY A 72 20.87 0.82 -2.20
N ASP A 73 19.76 0.87 -2.94
CA ASP A 73 18.42 0.74 -2.36
C ASP A 73 18.13 -0.73 -2.01
N VAL A 74 17.73 -0.98 -0.76
CA VAL A 74 17.18 -2.27 -0.30
C VAL A 74 15.66 -2.16 -0.19
N VAL A 75 14.95 -2.81 -1.12
CA VAL A 75 13.51 -2.64 -1.28
C VAL A 75 12.74 -3.78 -0.61
N LEU A 76 11.93 -3.44 0.40
CA LEU A 76 11.02 -4.36 1.07
C LEU A 76 9.67 -4.36 0.37
N ILE A 77 9.28 -5.53 -0.16
CA ILE A 77 8.11 -5.67 -1.04
C ILE A 77 7.27 -6.90 -0.71
N ASP A 78 5.97 -6.77 -0.98
CA ASP A 78 4.97 -7.79 -0.69
C ASP A 78 4.95 -8.89 -1.77
N ARG A 79 4.02 -9.86 -1.63
CA ARG A 79 3.95 -11.00 -2.55
C ARG A 79 3.44 -10.66 -3.96
N GLY A 80 2.83 -9.49 -4.17
CA GLY A 80 2.41 -9.02 -5.49
C GLY A 80 3.58 -8.79 -6.45
N TYR A 81 4.78 -8.51 -5.90
CA TYR A 81 5.99 -8.20 -6.65
C TYR A 81 6.86 -9.43 -6.99
N ASN A 82 6.31 -10.65 -6.92
CA ASN A 82 7.04 -11.90 -7.30
C ASN A 82 7.16 -12.04 -8.83
N GLN A 83 7.84 -11.08 -9.48
CA GLN A 83 7.99 -11.01 -10.93
C GLN A 83 9.50 -10.93 -11.28
N PRO A 84 10.14 -12.02 -11.72
CA PRO A 84 11.58 -12.02 -12.05
C PRO A 84 11.97 -10.91 -13.04
N LYS A 85 11.07 -10.56 -13.96
CA LYS A 85 11.28 -9.51 -14.96
C LYS A 85 11.57 -8.12 -14.41
N SER A 86 11.06 -7.77 -13.22
CA SER A 86 11.33 -6.49 -12.57
C SER A 86 12.42 -6.62 -11.51
N LEU A 87 12.52 -7.79 -10.85
CA LEU A 87 13.48 -8.02 -9.77
C LEU A 87 14.91 -8.18 -10.29
N VAL A 88 15.12 -9.02 -11.30
CA VAL A 88 16.47 -9.36 -11.78
C VAL A 88 17.20 -8.15 -12.34
N PRO A 89 16.62 -7.32 -13.23
CA PRO A 89 17.29 -6.11 -13.71
C PRO A 89 17.59 -5.09 -12.61
N PHE A 90 16.72 -5.01 -11.59
CA PHE A 90 16.93 -4.11 -10.44
C PHE A 90 18.10 -4.57 -9.56
N ILE A 91 18.20 -5.87 -9.27
CA ILE A 91 19.32 -6.40 -8.48
C ILE A 91 20.63 -6.30 -9.25
N ASP A 92 20.60 -6.62 -10.54
CA ASP A 92 21.77 -6.59 -11.42
C ASP A 92 22.40 -5.19 -11.55
N ARG A 93 21.60 -4.11 -11.44
CA ARG A 93 22.10 -2.73 -11.43
C ARG A 93 22.52 -2.21 -10.04
N GLY A 94 22.70 -3.10 -9.06
CA GLY A 94 23.19 -2.76 -7.72
C GLY A 94 22.10 -2.45 -6.68
N GLY A 95 20.84 -2.76 -6.98
CA GLY A 95 19.76 -2.74 -5.98
C GLY A 95 19.69 -4.05 -5.18
N ASP A 96 18.96 -4.02 -4.08
CA ASP A 96 18.72 -5.19 -3.25
C ASP A 96 17.24 -5.34 -2.89
N ILE A 97 16.79 -6.57 -2.64
CA ILE A 97 15.39 -6.84 -2.31
C ILE A 97 15.26 -7.59 -0.98
N VAL A 98 14.13 -7.35 -0.29
CA VAL A 98 13.59 -8.20 0.77
C VAL A 98 12.12 -8.46 0.44
N LEU A 99 11.87 -9.54 -0.28
CA LEU A 99 10.59 -9.86 -0.90
C LEU A 99 9.86 -10.95 -0.12
N ARG A 100 8.55 -10.77 0.06
CA ARG A 100 7.67 -11.87 0.46
C ARG A 100 7.51 -12.90 -0.65
N TYR A 101 8.26 -13.99 -0.54
CA TYR A 101 8.27 -14.99 -1.59
C TYR A 101 6.96 -15.77 -1.70
N ASN A 102 6.52 -16.00 -2.93
CA ASN A 102 5.38 -16.82 -3.29
C ASN A 102 5.78 -17.91 -4.29
N ALA A 103 5.96 -19.13 -3.78
CA ALA A 103 6.33 -20.32 -4.57
C ALA A 103 5.28 -20.75 -5.62
N HIS A 104 4.09 -20.13 -5.65
CA HIS A 104 3.10 -20.38 -6.69
C HIS A 104 3.27 -19.48 -7.92
N SER A 105 3.82 -18.28 -7.76
CA SER A 105 3.93 -17.30 -8.85
C SER A 105 5.35 -17.12 -9.38
N MET A 106 6.37 -17.48 -8.60
CA MET A 106 7.76 -17.34 -8.98
C MET A 106 8.53 -18.63 -8.68
N ASN A 107 9.37 -19.06 -9.62
CA ASN A 107 10.23 -20.22 -9.44
C ASN A 107 11.62 -19.76 -8.96
N LEU A 108 12.25 -20.60 -8.15
CA LEU A 108 13.63 -20.45 -7.72
C LEU A 108 14.37 -21.75 -8.02
N TYR A 109 15.68 -21.64 -8.18
CA TYR A 109 16.55 -22.71 -8.63
C TYR A 109 17.67 -22.96 -7.63
N GLU A 110 18.17 -24.19 -7.61
CA GLU A 110 19.39 -24.58 -6.91
C GLU A 110 20.37 -25.19 -7.91
N ASP A 111 21.66 -25.19 -7.56
CA ASP A 111 22.69 -25.83 -8.35
C ASP A 111 22.47 -27.35 -8.33
N ASP A 112 22.53 -27.99 -9.50
CA ASP A 112 22.39 -29.46 -9.61
C ASP A 112 23.70 -30.22 -9.34
N GLY A 113 24.79 -29.52 -9.04
CA GLY A 113 26.12 -30.07 -8.77
C GLY A 113 26.89 -30.46 -10.03
N GLN A 114 26.29 -30.33 -11.21
CA GLN A 114 26.89 -30.60 -12.53
C GLN A 114 27.03 -29.30 -13.35
N GLY A 115 26.81 -28.14 -12.72
CA GLY A 115 26.87 -26.82 -13.36
C GLY A 115 25.55 -26.39 -14.02
N GLY A 116 24.50 -27.20 -13.90
CA GLY A 116 23.14 -26.85 -14.31
C GLY A 116 22.30 -26.30 -13.15
N MET A 117 21.03 -26.01 -13.43
CA MET A 117 20.10 -25.39 -12.48
C MET A 117 18.83 -26.21 -12.40
N MET A 118 18.53 -26.73 -11.21
CA MET A 118 17.31 -27.49 -10.95
C MET A 118 16.28 -26.59 -10.25
N LYS A 119 15.02 -26.71 -10.66
CA LYS A 119 13.91 -26.01 -9.98
C LYS A 119 13.71 -26.63 -8.59
N ILE A 120 13.66 -25.78 -7.57
CA ILE A 120 13.51 -26.22 -6.18
C ILE A 120 12.12 -26.82 -5.94
N ASP A 121 12.10 -28.01 -5.34
CA ASP A 121 10.91 -28.61 -4.75
C ASP A 121 10.70 -28.11 -3.32
N TRP A 122 9.95 -27.02 -3.18
CA TRP A 122 9.68 -26.40 -1.88
C TRP A 122 8.96 -27.29 -0.87
N GLU A 123 8.23 -28.32 -1.31
CA GLU A 123 7.57 -29.24 -0.39
C GLU A 123 8.61 -30.09 0.35
N LYS A 124 9.46 -30.79 -0.41
CA LYS A 124 10.56 -31.58 0.14
C LYS A 124 11.53 -30.72 0.95
N ARG A 125 11.92 -29.56 0.41
CA ARG A 125 12.90 -28.66 1.04
C ARG A 125 12.41 -28.09 2.37
N LEU A 126 11.12 -27.78 2.51
CA LEU A 126 10.56 -27.28 3.77
C LEU A 126 10.27 -28.41 4.77
N GLN A 127 9.96 -29.61 4.30
CA GLN A 127 9.84 -30.80 5.15
C GLN A 127 11.18 -31.16 5.79
N SER A 128 12.28 -31.10 5.02
CA SER A 128 13.63 -31.42 5.55
C SER A 128 14.11 -30.45 6.64
N LEU A 129 13.56 -29.24 6.70
CA LEU A 129 13.85 -28.29 7.78
C LEU A 129 13.20 -28.66 9.12
N GLY A 130 12.29 -29.64 9.17
CA GLY A 130 11.74 -30.15 10.44
C GLY A 130 11.09 -29.08 11.33
N LYS A 131 10.41 -28.09 10.73
CA LYS A 131 9.83 -26.93 11.44
C LYS A 131 10.85 -26.04 12.18
N GLN A 132 12.08 -26.00 11.70
CA GLN A 132 13.10 -25.04 12.14
C GLN A 132 13.27 -23.91 11.13
N THR A 133 13.80 -22.78 11.57
CA THR A 133 14.19 -21.69 10.67
C THR A 133 15.37 -22.09 9.81
N GLY A 134 15.37 -21.70 8.54
CA GLY A 134 16.49 -21.99 7.63
C GLY A 134 16.80 -20.82 6.69
N ALA A 135 18.07 -20.68 6.34
CA ALA A 135 18.54 -19.87 5.21
C ALA A 135 18.95 -20.82 4.10
N ILE A 136 18.34 -20.70 2.92
CA ILE A 136 18.55 -21.60 1.79
C ILE A 136 19.13 -20.78 0.64
N PRO A 137 20.36 -21.07 0.18
CA PRO A 137 20.90 -20.47 -1.04
C PRO A 137 20.04 -20.86 -2.24
N VAL A 138 19.69 -19.88 -3.06
CA VAL A 138 18.83 -20.05 -4.24
C VAL A 138 19.29 -19.12 -5.36
N TYR A 139 18.88 -19.45 -6.59
CA TYR A 139 19.07 -18.60 -7.76
C TYR A 139 17.73 -18.09 -8.28
N LEU A 140 17.68 -16.78 -8.55
CA LEU A 140 16.61 -16.13 -9.28
C LEU A 140 17.07 -15.88 -10.73
N CYS A 141 16.31 -16.41 -11.70
CA CYS A 141 16.71 -16.41 -13.11
C CYS A 141 15.73 -15.62 -13.97
N HIS A 142 16.25 -14.78 -14.86
CA HIS A 142 15.48 -14.08 -15.90
C HIS A 142 16.42 -13.63 -17.04
N ASP A 143 15.98 -13.73 -18.30
CA ASP A 143 16.73 -13.28 -19.49
C ASP A 143 18.23 -13.60 -19.49
N LYS A 144 18.53 -14.89 -19.29
CA LYS A 144 19.90 -15.48 -19.20
C LYS A 144 20.74 -15.01 -17.99
N LYS A 145 20.26 -14.07 -17.19
CA LYS A 145 20.88 -13.68 -15.93
C LYS A 145 20.45 -14.60 -14.80
N ARG A 146 21.40 -14.82 -13.89
CA ARG A 146 21.24 -15.65 -12.69
C ARG A 146 21.73 -14.83 -11.51
N ILE A 147 20.84 -14.53 -10.59
CA ILE A 147 21.14 -13.75 -9.39
C ILE A 147 21.14 -14.70 -8.20
N ALA A 148 22.26 -14.74 -7.47
CA ALA A 148 22.34 -15.46 -6.21
C ALA A 148 21.50 -14.72 -5.15
N CYS A 149 20.68 -15.48 -4.42
CA CYS A 149 19.81 -14.97 -3.38
C CYS A 149 19.78 -15.96 -2.21
N THR A 150 19.20 -15.54 -1.10
CA THR A 150 18.89 -16.40 0.04
C THR A 150 17.39 -16.41 0.27
N LEU A 151 16.79 -17.60 0.37
CA LEU A 151 15.44 -17.76 0.89
C LEU A 151 15.48 -18.07 2.38
N HIS A 152 14.99 -17.15 3.19
CA HIS A 152 14.74 -17.35 4.62
C HIS A 152 13.37 -18.00 4.83
N ALA A 153 13.37 -19.21 5.39
CA ALA A 153 12.18 -19.95 5.76
C ALA A 153 11.97 -19.86 7.27
N VAL A 154 10.84 -19.26 7.69
CA VAL A 154 10.47 -19.12 9.10
C VAL A 154 9.15 -19.85 9.36
N PRO A 155 9.11 -20.88 10.21
CA PRO A 155 7.90 -21.64 10.48
C PRO A 155 6.93 -20.80 11.33
N LEU A 156 5.64 -20.93 11.06
CA LEU A 156 4.61 -20.35 11.93
C LEU A 156 4.50 -21.17 13.22
N PRO A 157 4.24 -20.52 14.37
CA PRO A 157 3.88 -21.23 15.61
C PRO A 157 2.69 -22.16 15.39
N ALA A 158 2.65 -23.31 16.08
CA ALA A 158 1.69 -24.39 15.84
C ALA A 158 0.22 -23.92 15.70
N GLY A 159 -0.25 -23.04 16.60
CA GLY A 159 -1.59 -22.47 16.52
C GLY A 159 -1.83 -21.61 15.26
N LYS A 160 -0.86 -20.77 14.88
CA LYS A 160 -0.92 -19.96 13.65
C LYS A 160 -0.81 -20.83 12.39
N ALA A 161 0.01 -21.88 12.41
CA ALA A 161 0.12 -22.86 11.33
C ALA A 161 -1.21 -23.60 11.09
N ALA A 162 -1.86 -24.09 12.17
CA ALA A 162 -3.17 -24.71 12.10
C ALA A 162 -4.24 -23.75 11.54
N GLN A 163 -4.23 -22.49 11.98
CA GLN A 163 -5.14 -21.47 11.46
C GLN A 163 -4.87 -21.18 9.97
N ALA A 164 -3.60 -21.10 9.56
CA ALA A 164 -3.21 -20.88 8.17
C ALA A 164 -3.67 -22.03 7.26
N ARG A 165 -3.48 -23.29 7.70
CA ARG A 165 -4.03 -24.48 7.02
C ARG A 165 -5.54 -24.40 6.87
N ARG A 166 -6.28 -24.09 7.95
CA ARG A 166 -7.75 -23.99 7.91
C ARG A 166 -8.20 -22.90 6.92
N LYS A 167 -7.55 -21.74 6.94
CA LYS A 167 -7.83 -20.64 6.00
C LYS A 167 -7.52 -21.05 4.55
N ALA A 168 -6.45 -21.79 4.31
CA ALA A 168 -6.09 -22.29 2.98
C ALA A 168 -7.15 -23.28 2.46
N LYS A 169 -7.60 -24.23 3.29
CA LYS A 169 -8.69 -25.17 2.97
C LYS A 169 -10.00 -24.44 2.64
N LEU A 170 -10.41 -23.50 3.50
CA LEU A 170 -11.64 -22.72 3.29
C LEU A 170 -11.59 -21.91 1.98
N ARG A 171 -10.46 -21.25 1.68
CA ARG A 171 -10.27 -20.51 0.42
C ARG A 171 -10.33 -21.41 -0.82
N ALA A 172 -9.88 -22.66 -0.71
CA ALA A 172 -9.99 -23.62 -1.79
C ALA A 172 -11.46 -24.04 -1.97
N GLN A 173 -12.13 -24.38 -0.88
CA GLN A 173 -13.55 -24.78 -0.87
C GLN A 173 -14.46 -23.68 -1.45
N ASN A 174 -14.27 -22.42 -1.04
CA ASN A 174 -15.02 -21.28 -1.58
C ASN A 174 -14.82 -21.06 -3.09
N LYS A 175 -13.78 -21.67 -3.67
CA LYS A 175 -13.51 -21.67 -5.11
C LYS A 175 -13.83 -23.02 -5.78
N GLY A 176 -14.61 -23.87 -5.11
CA GLY A 176 -15.04 -25.18 -5.63
C GLY A 176 -13.91 -26.20 -5.80
N ARG A 177 -12.80 -26.06 -5.07
CA ARG A 177 -11.60 -26.91 -5.25
C ARG A 177 -11.04 -27.41 -3.92
N MET A 178 -10.29 -28.51 -3.96
CA MET A 178 -9.53 -28.99 -2.80
C MET A 178 -8.18 -28.27 -2.70
N ALA A 179 -7.73 -28.02 -1.47
CA ALA A 179 -6.40 -27.46 -1.23
C ALA A 179 -5.33 -28.52 -1.52
N ARG A 180 -4.37 -28.19 -2.39
CA ARG A 180 -3.21 -29.05 -2.69
C ARG A 180 -2.28 -29.15 -1.48
N GLU A 181 -1.61 -30.28 -1.32
CA GLU A 181 -0.68 -30.53 -0.21
C GLU A 181 0.44 -29.48 -0.15
N LYS A 182 1.11 -29.23 -1.27
CA LYS A 182 2.06 -28.12 -1.44
C LYS A 182 1.55 -26.78 -0.90
N THR A 183 0.28 -26.41 -1.15
CA THR A 183 -0.30 -25.15 -0.65
C THR A 183 -0.48 -25.18 0.87
N LEU A 184 -0.82 -26.33 1.45
CA LEU A 184 -0.94 -26.50 2.90
C LEU A 184 0.44 -26.38 3.56
N VAL A 185 1.45 -27.10 3.03
CA VAL A 185 2.84 -27.02 3.52
C VAL A 185 3.31 -25.58 3.48
N LEU A 186 3.24 -24.91 2.32
CA LEU A 186 3.67 -23.51 2.16
C LEU A 186 2.92 -22.53 3.10
N SER A 187 1.64 -22.79 3.40
CA SER A 187 0.83 -21.90 4.26
C SER A 187 1.32 -21.84 5.70
N GLU A 188 2.13 -22.81 6.13
CA GLU A 188 2.68 -22.90 7.48
C GLU A 188 4.00 -22.13 7.63
N TRP A 189 4.49 -21.51 6.56
CA TRP A 189 5.77 -20.85 6.54
C TRP A 189 5.66 -19.38 6.15
N VAL A 190 6.61 -18.63 6.68
CA VAL A 190 6.97 -17.29 6.27
C VAL A 190 8.23 -17.41 5.44
N LEU A 191 8.08 -17.32 4.11
CA LEU A 191 9.19 -17.32 3.17
C LEU A 191 9.54 -15.88 2.78
N ILE A 192 10.81 -15.51 2.92
CA ILE A 192 11.34 -14.18 2.58
C ILE A 192 12.55 -14.42 1.67
N LEU A 193 12.52 -13.87 0.45
CA LEU A 193 13.63 -13.91 -0.48
C LEU A 193 14.42 -12.61 -0.35
N THR A 194 15.74 -12.72 -0.23
CA THR A 194 16.64 -11.56 -0.21
C THR A 194 17.80 -11.75 -1.18
N SER A 195 18.25 -10.67 -1.81
CA SER A 195 19.54 -10.61 -2.51
C SER A 195 20.69 -10.20 -1.59
N VAL A 196 20.37 -9.60 -0.43
CA VAL A 196 21.37 -9.25 0.60
C VAL A 196 22.01 -10.55 1.12
N PRO A 197 23.35 -10.64 1.19
CA PRO A 197 24.06 -11.81 1.71
C PRO A 197 23.64 -12.19 3.13
N VAL A 198 23.62 -13.50 3.43
CA VAL A 198 23.18 -14.04 4.73
C VAL A 198 24.09 -13.61 5.88
N GLU A 199 25.34 -13.30 5.58
CA GLU A 199 26.35 -12.77 6.52
C GLU A 199 25.98 -11.37 7.02
N LEU A 200 25.27 -10.59 6.20
CA LEU A 200 24.78 -9.25 6.54
C LEU A 200 23.34 -9.28 7.07
N LEU A 201 22.53 -10.22 6.58
CA LEU A 201 21.12 -10.34 6.93
C LEU A 201 20.75 -11.79 7.26
N ASP A 202 20.93 -12.17 8.52
CA ASP A 202 20.55 -13.50 8.99
C ASP A 202 19.02 -13.71 8.98
N THR A 203 18.58 -14.96 9.13
CA THR A 203 17.15 -15.32 9.08
C THR A 203 16.30 -14.61 10.14
N LYS A 204 16.85 -14.38 11.34
CA LYS A 204 16.13 -13.71 12.44
C LYS A 204 15.93 -12.23 12.13
N THR A 205 16.95 -11.58 11.58
CA THR A 205 16.98 -10.17 11.22
C THR A 205 16.16 -9.92 9.96
N ALA A 206 16.27 -10.76 8.93
CA ALA A 206 15.39 -10.71 7.75
C ALA A 206 13.91 -10.76 8.14
N ALA A 207 13.55 -11.68 9.04
CA ALA A 207 12.20 -11.79 9.55
C ALA A 207 11.76 -10.57 10.38
N ALA A 208 12.67 -9.99 11.16
CA ALA A 208 12.40 -8.77 11.93
C ALA A 208 12.20 -7.56 11.02
N LEU A 209 13.10 -7.35 10.06
CA LEU A 209 13.05 -6.30 9.07
C LEU A 209 11.75 -6.37 8.24
N TYR A 210 11.40 -7.57 7.76
CA TYR A 210 10.17 -7.74 6.99
C TYR A 210 8.89 -7.44 7.81
N ARG A 211 8.90 -7.62 9.14
CA ARG A 211 7.76 -7.19 10.00
C ARG A 211 7.58 -5.67 10.03
N VAL A 212 8.67 -4.91 9.90
CA VAL A 212 8.63 -3.43 9.88
C VAL A 212 8.04 -2.91 8.56
N ARG A 213 8.00 -3.71 7.48
CA ARG A 213 7.34 -3.36 6.21
C ARG A 213 5.94 -2.77 6.41
N TRP A 214 5.18 -3.21 7.41
CA TRP A 214 3.84 -2.71 7.74
C TRP A 214 3.76 -1.18 7.92
N GLN A 215 4.88 -0.48 8.13
CA GLN A 215 4.89 0.99 8.17
C GLN A 215 4.29 1.65 6.92
N VAL A 216 4.47 1.05 5.74
CA VAL A 216 3.86 1.56 4.50
C VAL A 216 2.33 1.48 4.54
N GLU A 217 1.77 0.43 5.14
CA GLU A 217 0.32 0.27 5.32
C GLU A 217 -0.24 1.34 6.26
N LEU A 218 0.53 1.72 7.30
CA LEU A 218 0.17 2.82 8.19
C LEU A 218 0.19 4.17 7.46
N VAL A 219 1.17 4.40 6.58
CA VAL A 219 1.23 5.60 5.74
C VAL A 219 0.05 5.64 4.77
N ILE A 220 -0.26 4.55 4.10
CA ILE A 220 -1.45 4.42 3.24
C ILE A 220 -2.73 4.72 4.02
N LYS A 221 -2.88 4.13 5.21
CA LYS A 221 -4.05 4.35 6.07
C LYS A 221 -4.16 5.82 6.48
N ARG A 222 -3.03 6.47 6.80
CA ARG A 222 -2.96 7.91 7.12
C ARG A 222 -3.37 8.75 5.92
N MET A 223 -2.85 8.48 4.74
CA MET A 223 -3.21 9.18 3.51
C MET A 223 -4.69 9.00 3.16
N LYS A 224 -5.23 7.77 3.23
CA LYS A 224 -6.66 7.53 3.03
C LYS A 224 -7.50 8.31 4.03
N SER A 225 -7.12 8.33 5.30
CA SER A 225 -7.86 9.08 6.32
C SER A 225 -7.79 10.60 6.14
N LEU A 226 -6.62 11.15 5.77
CA LEU A 226 -6.43 12.61 5.66
C LEU A 226 -6.99 13.15 4.34
N LEU A 227 -6.77 12.43 3.25
CA LEU A 227 -7.14 12.85 1.91
C LEU A 227 -8.53 12.38 1.51
N ALA A 228 -9.09 11.38 2.20
CA ALA A 228 -10.24 10.62 1.72
C ALA A 228 -10.04 10.14 0.27
N ILE A 229 -8.80 9.78 -0.12
CA ILE A 229 -8.42 9.53 -1.53
C ILE A 229 -9.19 8.35 -2.15
N ASP A 230 -9.70 7.45 -1.31
CA ASP A 230 -10.58 6.33 -1.63
C ASP A 230 -12.06 6.72 -1.82
N GLN A 231 -12.44 7.98 -1.57
CA GLN A 231 -13.77 8.52 -1.80
C GLN A 231 -13.79 9.42 -3.04
N LEU A 232 -13.29 8.91 -4.17
CA LEU A 232 -13.31 9.64 -5.44
C LEU A 232 -14.75 10.02 -5.78
N ARG A 233 -15.03 11.30 -6.07
CA ARG A 233 -16.38 11.79 -6.44
C ARG A 233 -16.50 12.08 -7.94
N ALA A 234 -15.65 11.45 -8.74
CA ALA A 234 -15.56 11.63 -10.17
C ALA A 234 -15.55 10.28 -10.87
N ARG A 235 -15.98 10.25 -12.13
CA ARG A 235 -15.94 9.03 -12.94
C ARG A 235 -14.51 8.77 -13.44
N LYS A 236 -14.18 7.50 -13.66
CA LYS A 236 -12.96 7.05 -14.31
C LYS A 236 -12.71 7.83 -15.61
N ASP A 237 -11.45 8.13 -15.88
CA ASP A 237 -10.97 8.78 -17.11
C ASP A 237 -11.56 10.19 -17.37
N SER A 238 -12.20 10.81 -16.38
CA SER A 238 -12.65 12.20 -16.47
C SER A 238 -11.55 13.18 -16.02
N ALA A 239 -11.48 14.36 -16.64
CA ALA A 239 -10.59 15.45 -16.21
C ALA A 239 -10.81 15.82 -14.73
N LEU A 240 -12.04 15.67 -14.23
CA LEU A 240 -12.35 15.88 -12.82
C LEU A 240 -11.70 14.83 -11.91
N ALA A 241 -11.61 13.57 -12.34
CA ALA A 241 -10.94 12.53 -11.56
C ALA A 241 -9.43 12.78 -11.49
N GLU A 242 -8.80 13.14 -12.60
CA GLU A 242 -7.39 13.51 -12.63
C GLU A 242 -7.12 14.71 -11.74
N LEU A 243 -7.90 15.80 -11.87
CA LEU A 243 -7.76 16.99 -11.03
C LEU A 243 -7.93 16.65 -9.54
N TYR A 244 -8.90 15.81 -9.20
CA TYR A 244 -9.19 15.42 -7.82
C TYR A 244 -8.06 14.58 -7.22
N LEU A 245 -7.53 13.61 -7.98
CA LEU A 245 -6.42 12.78 -7.55
C LEU A 245 -5.15 13.61 -7.38
N HIS A 246 -4.77 14.41 -8.38
CA HIS A 246 -3.58 15.27 -8.30
C HIS A 246 -3.70 16.31 -7.19
N GLY A 247 -4.88 16.92 -7.00
CA GLY A 247 -5.13 17.85 -5.90
C GLY A 247 -4.94 17.21 -4.53
N LYS A 248 -5.36 15.94 -4.36
CA LYS A 248 -5.12 15.18 -3.13
C LYS A 248 -3.66 14.81 -2.93
N LEU A 249 -2.97 14.41 -3.99
CA LEU A 249 -1.53 14.15 -3.92
C LEU A 249 -0.76 15.42 -3.55
N LEU A 250 -1.11 16.57 -4.13
CA LEU A 250 -0.55 17.86 -3.77
C LEU A 250 -0.83 18.21 -2.31
N TYR A 251 -2.05 18.01 -1.84
CA TYR A 251 -2.39 18.23 -0.43
C TYR A 251 -1.52 17.37 0.49
N ALA A 252 -1.36 16.07 0.20
CA ALA A 252 -0.46 15.20 0.95
C ALA A 252 0.99 15.69 0.93
N ALA A 253 1.47 16.15 -0.23
CA ALA A 253 2.82 16.70 -0.38
C ALA A 253 3.04 17.93 0.49
N VAL A 254 2.06 18.85 0.51
CA VAL A 254 2.11 20.05 1.35
C VAL A 254 2.06 19.69 2.83
N THR A 255 1.20 18.77 3.25
CA THR A 255 1.13 18.29 4.64
C THR A 255 2.45 17.66 5.08
N GLU A 256 3.03 16.78 4.25
CA GLU A 256 4.33 16.14 4.49
C GLU A 256 5.44 17.20 4.62
N LYS A 257 5.49 18.18 3.70
CA LYS A 257 6.49 19.25 3.70
C LYS A 257 6.38 20.15 4.94
N ILE A 258 5.17 20.48 5.39
CA ILE A 258 4.96 21.24 6.63
C ILE A 258 5.40 20.41 7.84
N ALA A 259 5.03 19.12 7.88
CA ALA A 259 5.44 18.22 8.96
C ALA A 259 6.98 18.15 9.06
N GLN A 260 7.66 18.01 7.92
CA GLN A 260 9.12 17.99 7.87
C GLN A 260 9.74 19.32 8.27
N ARG A 261 9.22 20.45 7.78
CA ARG A 261 9.79 21.78 8.07
C ARG A 261 9.61 22.19 9.54
N CYS A 262 8.41 22.00 10.08
CA CYS A 262 8.05 22.52 11.40
C CYS A 262 8.35 21.52 12.53
N PHE A 263 8.41 20.22 12.22
CA PHE A 263 8.50 19.16 13.22
C PHE A 263 9.62 18.15 12.93
N ALA A 264 10.65 18.54 12.16
CA ALA A 264 11.78 17.68 11.79
C ALA A 264 12.40 16.94 12.99
N ARG A 265 12.52 17.64 14.13
CA ARG A 265 13.09 17.10 15.38
C ARG A 265 12.16 16.12 16.10
N ALA A 266 10.85 16.29 15.95
CA ALA A 266 9.85 15.43 16.59
C ALA A 266 9.50 14.20 15.74
N LEU A 267 9.82 14.22 14.45
CA LEU A 267 9.73 13.06 13.56
C LEU A 267 10.86 12.08 13.86
N THR A 268 10.66 11.23 14.86
CA THR A 268 11.61 10.18 15.24
C THR A 268 11.73 9.13 14.13
N LYS A 269 12.97 8.82 13.77
CA LYS A 269 13.35 7.76 12.84
C LYS A 269 13.11 6.37 13.43
N LEU A 270 13.17 5.34 12.59
CA LEU A 270 13.00 3.94 12.96
C LEU A 270 14.26 3.27 13.52
N ASP A 271 15.41 3.92 13.38
CA ASP A 271 16.70 3.51 13.98
C ASP A 271 16.86 4.00 15.44
N GLY A 272 15.82 4.62 16.02
CA GLY A 272 15.79 5.09 17.41
C GLY A 272 14.42 4.92 18.08
N PRO A 273 14.32 5.20 19.39
CA PRO A 273 13.06 5.17 20.11
C PRO A 273 12.09 6.21 19.52
N ARG A 274 10.83 5.81 19.36
CA ARG A 274 9.79 6.69 18.82
C ARG A 274 9.08 7.45 19.92
N GLU A 275 9.14 8.78 19.86
CA GLU A 275 8.50 9.68 20.83
C GLU A 275 7.13 10.15 20.37
N LEU A 276 6.87 10.13 19.06
CA LEU A 276 5.64 10.68 18.48
C LEU A 276 4.96 9.72 17.51
N THR A 277 3.64 9.69 17.58
CA THR A 277 2.80 9.01 16.59
C THR A 277 2.47 9.99 15.46
N PRO A 278 2.91 9.75 14.21
CA PRO A 278 2.68 10.64 13.08
C PRO A 278 1.21 11.00 12.85
N TRP A 279 0.28 10.15 13.30
CA TRP A 279 -1.14 10.36 13.10
C TRP A 279 -1.67 11.69 13.65
N ARG A 280 -1.35 12.02 14.92
CA ARG A 280 -1.85 13.25 15.57
C ARG A 280 -1.30 14.50 14.89
N LEU A 281 0.00 14.48 14.63
CA LEU A 281 0.70 15.57 13.96
C LEU A 281 0.10 15.88 12.59
N TYR A 282 -0.02 14.87 11.74
CA TYR A 282 -0.53 15.08 10.39
C TYR A 282 -2.00 15.49 10.38
N LYS A 283 -2.80 15.03 11.36
CA LYS A 283 -4.18 15.46 11.51
C LYS A 283 -4.27 16.95 11.83
N THR A 284 -3.48 17.43 12.80
CA THR A 284 -3.44 18.86 13.16
C THR A 284 -3.01 19.72 11.96
N ILE A 285 -1.93 19.34 11.27
CA ILE A 285 -1.46 20.08 10.08
C ILE A 285 -2.54 20.10 9.00
N ALA A 286 -3.24 18.99 8.78
CA ALA A 286 -4.33 18.92 7.81
C ALA A 286 -5.51 19.84 8.18
N GLU A 287 -5.88 19.92 9.46
CA GLU A 287 -6.91 20.83 9.97
C GLU A 287 -6.50 22.30 9.78
N ASP A 288 -5.24 22.65 10.01
CA ASP A 288 -4.71 24.00 9.79
C ASP A 288 -4.75 24.38 8.31
N ILE A 289 -4.28 23.49 7.42
CA ILE A 289 -4.33 23.72 5.96
C ILE A 289 -5.79 23.90 5.52
N LYS A 290 -6.70 23.04 5.98
CA LYS A 290 -8.12 23.13 5.62
C LYS A 290 -8.75 24.43 6.09
N SER A 291 -8.41 24.89 7.30
CA SER A 291 -8.87 26.15 7.85
C SER A 291 -8.36 27.34 7.03
N GLY A 292 -7.08 27.34 6.67
CA GLY A 292 -6.48 28.35 5.80
C GLY A 292 -7.11 28.39 4.40
N LEU A 293 -7.35 27.22 3.78
CA LEU A 293 -8.03 27.14 2.49
C LEU A 293 -9.45 27.69 2.55
N ASN A 294 -10.22 27.36 3.60
CA ASN A 294 -11.58 27.89 3.76
C ASN A 294 -11.60 29.40 3.98
N ALA A 295 -10.59 29.95 4.67
CA ALA A 295 -10.45 31.38 4.88
C ALA A 295 -10.07 32.12 3.59
N CYS A 296 -9.15 31.57 2.79
CA CYS A 296 -8.69 32.17 1.53
C CYS A 296 -9.69 31.99 0.38
N PHE A 297 -10.44 30.90 0.38
CA PHE A 297 -11.38 30.51 -0.67
C PHE A 297 -12.77 30.26 -0.09
N PRO A 298 -13.43 31.30 0.45
CA PRO A 298 -14.77 31.15 1.01
C PRO A 298 -15.77 30.73 -0.08
N ARG A 299 -16.85 30.07 0.34
CA ARG A 299 -17.96 29.67 -0.54
C ARG A 299 -18.45 30.89 -1.32
N GLN A 300 -18.42 30.78 -2.64
CA GLN A 300 -18.91 31.84 -3.51
C GLN A 300 -20.37 31.56 -3.87
N LYS A 301 -21.25 32.54 -3.62
CA LYS A 301 -22.70 32.42 -3.89
C LYS A 301 -23.02 31.99 -5.33
N ARG A 302 -22.17 32.34 -6.30
CA ARG A 302 -22.34 31.95 -7.70
C ARG A 302 -22.39 30.44 -7.93
N PHE A 303 -21.84 29.63 -7.01
CA PHE A 303 -21.83 28.17 -7.11
C PHE A 303 -22.91 27.49 -6.24
N ASP A 304 -23.84 28.25 -5.64
CA ASP A 304 -24.82 27.69 -4.68
C ASP A 304 -25.69 26.57 -5.28
N ARG A 305 -26.10 26.72 -6.54
CA ARG A 305 -26.86 25.68 -7.25
C ARG A 305 -26.03 24.41 -7.46
N ASP A 306 -24.76 24.55 -7.80
CA ASP A 306 -23.85 23.41 -7.99
C ASP A 306 -23.56 22.70 -6.68
N TYR A 307 -23.40 23.45 -5.58
CA TYR A 307 -23.26 22.88 -4.24
C TYR A 307 -24.50 22.07 -3.84
N LEU A 308 -25.70 22.64 -3.99
CA LEU A 308 -26.96 21.94 -3.70
C LEU A 308 -27.05 20.66 -4.52
N ARG A 309 -26.77 20.73 -5.82
CA ARG A 309 -26.74 19.55 -6.70
C ARG A 309 -25.74 18.50 -6.24
N ALA A 310 -24.55 18.90 -5.77
CA ALA A 310 -23.50 17.99 -5.32
C ALA A 310 -23.81 17.29 -3.98
N VAL A 311 -24.61 17.91 -3.11
CA VAL A 311 -25.04 17.33 -1.82
C VAL A 311 -26.41 16.65 -1.88
N THR A 312 -27.16 16.86 -2.96
CA THR A 312 -28.44 16.19 -3.18
C THR A 312 -28.22 14.68 -3.28
N GLU A 313 -29.10 13.90 -2.64
CA GLU A 313 -29.06 12.45 -2.76
C GLU A 313 -29.18 12.03 -4.23
N ARG A 314 -28.36 11.08 -4.64
CA ARG A 314 -28.50 10.45 -5.95
C ARG A 314 -29.84 9.70 -6.01
N PRO A 315 -30.45 9.53 -7.19
CA PRO A 315 -31.66 8.73 -7.31
C PRO A 315 -31.49 7.34 -6.68
N ARG A 316 -32.31 7.01 -5.67
CA ARG A 316 -32.34 5.69 -5.01
C ARG A 316 -33.75 5.11 -5.10
N LYS A 317 -33.85 3.78 -4.94
CA LYS A 317 -35.15 3.07 -4.87
C LYS A 317 -36.01 3.51 -3.68
N ARG A 318 -35.40 4.03 -2.60
CA ARG A 318 -36.11 4.57 -1.43
C ARG A 318 -36.24 6.08 -1.61
N SER A 319 -37.47 6.58 -1.59
CA SER A 319 -37.75 8.02 -1.56
C SER A 319 -37.34 8.62 -0.22
N LEU A 320 -36.88 9.87 -0.24
CA LEU A 320 -36.78 10.66 0.98
C LEU A 320 -38.19 10.86 1.52
N GLN A 321 -38.33 10.72 2.84
CA GLN A 321 -39.62 10.90 3.50
C GLN A 321 -40.02 12.38 3.40
N CYS A 322 -41.18 12.63 2.82
CA CYS A 322 -41.85 13.92 2.85
C CYS A 322 -43.07 13.83 3.76
N LEU A 323 -43.57 14.98 4.22
CA LEU A 323 -44.87 15.02 4.87
C LEU A 323 -45.94 14.52 3.89
N PRO A 324 -46.93 13.73 4.37
CA PRO A 324 -48.10 13.42 3.57
C PRO A 324 -48.80 14.69 3.10
N GLU A 325 -49.40 14.64 1.92
CA GLU A 325 -50.14 15.76 1.33
C GLU A 325 -51.19 16.37 2.29
N PRO A 326 -52.01 15.57 3.02
CA PRO A 326 -53.00 16.14 3.96
C PRO A 326 -52.38 16.95 5.10
N ILE A 327 -51.19 16.55 5.57
CA ILE A 327 -50.48 17.29 6.62
C ILE A 327 -49.90 18.59 6.06
N THR A 328 -49.46 18.57 4.80
CA THR A 328 -48.94 19.75 4.12
C THR A 328 -50.05 20.78 3.89
N GLU A 329 -51.24 20.34 3.49
CA GLU A 329 -52.43 21.18 3.33
C GLU A 329 -52.88 21.78 4.67
N LEU A 330 -52.91 20.98 5.74
CA LEU A 330 -53.24 21.45 7.08
C LEU A 330 -52.27 22.55 7.55
N ILE A 331 -50.97 22.36 7.35
CA ILE A 331 -49.96 23.37 7.68
C ILE A 331 -50.20 24.66 6.88
N GLN A 332 -50.55 24.55 5.60
CA GLN A 332 -50.83 25.72 4.76
C GLN A 332 -52.10 26.46 5.22
N GLN A 333 -53.15 25.74 5.61
CA GLN A 333 -54.34 26.33 6.22
C GLN A 333 -54.03 27.03 7.55
N CYS A 334 -53.25 26.39 8.43
CA CYS A 334 -52.84 27.00 9.70
C CYS A 334 -52.00 28.28 9.50
N ARG A 335 -51.23 28.38 8.39
CA ARG A 335 -50.51 29.61 8.02
C ARG A 335 -51.45 30.72 7.54
N ILE A 336 -52.43 30.39 6.70
CA ILE A 336 -53.44 31.36 6.23
C ILE A 336 -54.24 31.93 7.40
N LEU A 337 -54.53 31.08 8.38
CA LEU A 337 -55.29 31.43 9.58
C LEU A 337 -54.43 32.04 10.70
N GLU A 338 -53.12 32.28 10.47
CA GLU A 338 -52.15 32.81 11.45
C GLU A 338 -52.04 32.03 12.78
N VAL A 339 -52.53 30.79 12.82
CA VAL A 339 -52.51 29.93 14.01
C VAL A 339 -51.19 29.14 14.12
N SER A 340 -50.35 29.17 13.08
CA SER A 340 -49.01 28.58 13.05
C SER A 340 -47.92 29.63 13.30
N ARG A 341 -46.98 29.32 14.21
CA ARG A 341 -45.74 30.10 14.40
C ARG A 341 -44.59 29.69 13.45
N VAL A 342 -44.86 28.81 12.48
CA VAL A 342 -43.89 28.25 11.50
C VAL A 342 -44.25 28.64 10.07
#